data_AF-A0A2D9DJI8-F1
#
_entry.id   AF-A0A2D9DJI8-F1
#
_cell.length_a   1.000
_cell.length_b   1.000
_cell.length_c   1.000
_cell.angle_alpha   90.00
_cell.angle_beta   90.00
_cell.angle_gamma   90.00
#
_symmetry.space_group_name_H-M   'P 1'
#
loop_
_entity.id
_entity.type
_entity.pdbx_description
1 polymer ?
#
loop_
_entity_poly.entity_id
_entity_poly.type
_entity_poly.pdbx_seq_one_letter_code
_entity_poly.pdbx_strand_id
1 'polypeptide(L)' 'MIKNDLFLRALKGETVERPPVWMMRQAGRYLP' A
#
# COMPACT_ATOMS: atom_id res chain seq x y z
N MET A 1 -11.88 -1.42 12.48
CA MET A 1 -10.45 -1.78 12.56
C MET A 1 -9.95 -2.01 11.15
N ILE A 2 -8.93 -1.29 10.68
CA ILE A 2 -8.40 -1.44 9.32
C ILE A 2 -7.62 -2.75 9.26
N LYS A 3 -7.99 -3.66 8.36
CA LYS A 3 -7.34 -4.97 8.21
C LYS A 3 -5.96 -4.90 7.54
N ASN A 4 -5.63 -3.79 6.87
CA ASN A 4 -4.43 -3.67 6.07
C ASN A 4 -3.73 -2.34 6.37
N ASP A 5 -2.88 -2.36 7.39
CA ASP A 5 -2.16 -1.21 7.97
C ASP A 5 -0.68 -1.16 7.55
N LEU A 6 -0.24 -2.13 6.74
CA LEU A 6 1.12 -2.29 6.24
C LEU A 6 1.70 -1.00 5.62
N PHE A 7 0.89 -0.30 4.84
CA PHE A 7 1.25 0.99 4.26
C PHE A 7 1.50 2.06 5.32
N LEU A 8 0.62 2.15 6.32
CA LEU A 8 0.74 3.14 7.39
C LEU A 8 1.94 2.84 8.30
N ARG A 9 2.21 1.57 8.59
CA ARG A 9 3.34 1.13 9.42
C ARG A 9 4.68 1.41 8.74
N ALA A 10 4.78 1.14 7.44
CA ALA A 10 5.97 1.49 6.67
C ALA A 10 6.20 3.01 6.64
N LEU A 11 5.16 3.83 6.48
CA LEU A 11 5.26 5.29 6.53
C LEU A 11 5.71 5.81 7.91
N LYS A 12 5.38 5.10 8.98
CA LYS A 12 5.86 5.40 10.34
C LYS A 12 7.29 4.94 10.62
N GLY A 13 7.94 4.28 9.66
CA GLY A 13 9.29 3.74 9.81
C GLY A 13 9.36 2.45 10.65
N GLU A 14 8.23 1.77 10.86
CA GLU A 14 8.22 0.48 11.56
C GLU A 14 8.77 -0.64 10.67
N THR A 15 9.36 -1.67 11.28
CA THR A 15 9.73 -2.90 10.58
C THR A 15 8.46 -3.62 10.11
N VAL A 16 8.35 -3.79 8.79
CA VAL A 16 7.24 -4.50 8.14
C VAL A 16 7.74 -5.80 7.52
N GLU A 17 6.89 -6.83 7.52
CA GLU A 17 7.23 -8.16 6.97
C GLU A 17 7.54 -8.13 5.47
N ARG A 18 6.94 -7.19 4.74
CA ARG A 18 7.16 -6.96 3.30
C ARG A 18 7.01 -5.48 2.95
N PRO A 19 7.69 -4.98 1.90
CA PRO A 19 7.48 -3.63 1.42
C PRO A 19 6.03 -3.45 0.92
N PRO A 20 5.31 -2.39 1.34
CA PRO A 20 4.00 -2.09 0.77
C PRO A 20 4.16 -1.59 -0.67
N VAL A 21 3.24 -1.99 -1.55
CA VAL A 21 3.20 -1.56 -2.95
C VAL A 21 1.90 -0.83 -3.25
N TRP A 22 1.99 0.24 -4.04
CA TRP A 22 0.83 0.92 -4.60
C TRP A 22 1.20 1.46 -5.98
N MET A 23 0.19 1.70 -6.81
CA MET A 23 0.37 2.32 -8.12
C MET A 23 -0.39 3.64 -8.16
N MET A 24 0.30 4.71 -8.55
CA MET A 24 -0.38 5.97 -8.85
C MET A 24 -1.28 5.77 -10.06
N ARG A 25 -2.53 6.26 -9.96
CA ARG A 25 -3.55 6.08 -11.00
C ARG A 25 -3.84 4.59 -11.31
N GLN A 26 -3.79 3.71 -10.30
CA GLN A 26 -4.11 2.29 -10.44
C GLN A 26 -5.47 2.00 -11.09
N ALA A 27 -6.44 2.90 -10.91
CA ALA A 27 -7.72 2.87 -11.60
C ALA A 27 -7.68 3.86 -12.77
N GLY A 28 -7.53 3.34 -13.98
CA GLY A 28 -7.47 4.12 -15.20
C GLY A 28 -7.97 3.32 -16.41
N ARG A 29 -8.07 4.00 -17.56
CA ARG A 29 -8.63 3.43 -18.80
C ARG A 29 -7.82 2.28 -19.42
N TYR A 30 -6.68 1.92 -18.82
CA TYR A 30 -5.79 0.87 -19.30
C TYR A 30 -6.21 -0.53 -18.86
N LEU A 31 -6.95 -0.65 -17.74
CA LEU A 31 -7.49 -1.93 -17.28
C LEU A 31 -8.89 -2.13 -17.90
N PRO A 32 -9.08 -3.10 -18.81
CA PRO A 32 -10.38 -3.44 -19.38
C PRO A 32 -11.26 -4.23 -18.41
#